data_AF-A0A976SKE3-F1
#
_entry.id   AF-A0A976SKE3-F1
#
_cell.length_a   1.000
_cell.length_b   1.000
_cell.length_c   1.000
_cell.angle_alpha   90.00
_cell.angle_beta   90.00
_cell.angle_gamma   90.00
#
_symmetry.space_group_name_H-M   'P 1'
#
loop_
_entity.id
_entity.type
_entity.pdbx_description
1 polymer ?
#
loop_
_entity_poly.entity_id
_entity_poly.type
_entity_poly.pdbx_seq_one_letter_code
_entity_poly.pdbx_strand_id
1 'polypeptide(L)'
;MSGWDAGVCKAPISYFGPCSSEIISTNNRMDKGILERKCGISWPCLEVCERDLAKCPKNWLTSQNICTPSSSYKGNCGGPISLESMEMSQKILWGMKCDIHFMCKDSCQKDYYSKCPKSYNGPCHSIANLSFFNQKMKEQFEVVCNVKYPCKAGK
;
A
#
# COMPACT_ATOMS: atom_id res chain seq x y z
N MET A 1 6.21 -16.73 3.92
CA MET A 1 4.93 -17.39 3.58
C MET A 1 3.90 -16.29 3.40
N SER A 2 3.73 -15.81 2.18
CA SER A 2 2.87 -14.70 1.80
C SER A 2 1.42 -15.16 1.73
N GLY A 3 0.60 -14.77 2.70
CA GLY A 3 -0.83 -15.14 2.80
C GLY A 3 -1.72 -14.39 1.82
N TRP A 4 -1.51 -14.58 0.51
CA TRP A 4 -2.33 -14.03 -0.56
C TRP A 4 -2.73 -15.10 -1.59
N ASP A 5 -2.71 -16.37 -1.20
CA ASP A 5 -3.23 -17.47 -2.01
C ASP A 5 -4.63 -17.86 -1.51
N ALA A 6 -5.60 -17.93 -2.43
CA ALA A 6 -6.98 -18.40 -2.30
C ALA A 6 -8.13 -17.37 -2.20
N GLY A 7 -7.91 -16.06 -2.44
CA GLY A 7 -9.04 -15.12 -2.51
C GLY A 7 -9.83 -15.01 -1.19
N VAL A 8 -9.18 -15.32 -0.07
CA VAL A 8 -9.71 -15.17 1.29
C VAL A 8 -8.93 -14.07 1.98
N CYS A 9 -9.62 -13.05 2.49
CA CYS A 9 -9.04 -12.00 3.31
C CYS A 9 -9.14 -12.39 4.78
N LYS A 10 -8.02 -12.29 5.50
CA LYS A 10 -7.96 -12.51 6.94
C LYS A 10 -7.96 -11.18 7.68
N ALA A 11 -8.84 -11.04 8.65
CA ALA A 11 -8.89 -9.92 9.56
C ALA A 11 -7.66 -9.94 10.50
N PRO A 12 -7.22 -8.77 10.98
CA PRO A 12 -6.18 -8.71 12.01
C PRO A 12 -6.65 -9.36 13.30
N ILE A 13 -5.70 -9.81 14.14
CA ILE A 13 -5.97 -10.43 15.45
C ILE A 13 -6.80 -9.52 16.36
N SER A 14 -6.74 -8.20 16.14
CA SER A 14 -7.49 -7.18 16.90
C SER A 14 -8.94 -6.99 16.44
N TYR A 15 -9.43 -7.74 15.46
CA TYR A 15 -10.78 -7.59 14.96
C TYR A 15 -11.78 -8.37 15.83
N PHE A 16 -12.66 -7.63 16.51
CA PHE A 16 -13.75 -8.14 17.34
C PHE A 16 -15.12 -7.68 16.80
N GLY A 17 -15.27 -7.67 15.48
CA GLY A 17 -16.50 -7.25 14.80
C GLY A 17 -17.51 -8.39 14.63
N PRO A 18 -18.68 -8.10 14.03
CA PRO A 18 -19.81 -9.03 13.93
C PRO A 18 -19.64 -10.14 12.88
N CYS A 19 -18.60 -10.09 12.04
CA CYS A 19 -18.34 -11.07 10.97
C CYS A 19 -17.18 -12.02 11.30
N SER A 20 -17.02 -13.09 10.51
CA SER A 20 -15.87 -14.00 10.56
C SER A 20 -14.54 -13.25 10.37
N SER A 21 -13.48 -13.73 11.02
CA SER A 21 -12.10 -13.26 10.80
C SER A 21 -11.53 -13.67 9.44
N GLU A 22 -12.23 -14.50 8.69
CA GLU A 22 -11.89 -14.86 7.31
C GLU A 22 -13.12 -14.65 6.40
N ILE A 23 -12.95 -13.88 5.33
CA ILE A 23 -14.01 -13.57 4.36
C ILE A 23 -13.51 -13.78 2.94
N ILE A 24 -14.40 -14.16 2.02
CA ILE A 24 -14.06 -14.26 0.60
C ILE A 24 -13.89 -12.85 0.02
N SER A 25 -12.76 -12.61 -0.62
CA SER A 25 -12.45 -11.37 -1.34
C SER A 25 -13.36 -11.23 -2.55
N THR A 26 -14.16 -10.16 -2.57
CA THR A 26 -14.91 -9.71 -3.75
C THR A 26 -14.18 -8.54 -4.40
N ASN A 27 -14.14 -8.49 -5.73
CA ASN A 27 -13.59 -7.34 -6.47
C ASN A 27 -14.65 -6.29 -6.79
N ASN A 28 -15.92 -6.57 -6.51
CA ASN A 28 -17.03 -5.66 -6.76
C ASN A 28 -17.06 -4.54 -5.71
N ARG A 29 -17.06 -3.28 -6.17
CA ARG A 29 -17.07 -2.10 -5.31
C ARG A 29 -18.31 -2.04 -4.39
N MET A 30 -19.48 -2.41 -4.88
CA MET A 30 -20.71 -2.43 -4.08
C MET A 30 -20.62 -3.48 -2.98
N ASP A 31 -20.22 -4.71 -3.31
CA ASP A 31 -20.09 -5.79 -2.32
C ASP A 31 -19.05 -5.45 -1.27
N LYS A 32 -17.92 -4.86 -1.67
CA LYS A 32 -16.91 -4.32 -0.76
C LYS A 32 -17.52 -3.32 0.22
N GLY A 33 -18.28 -2.33 -0.27
CA GLY A 33 -18.92 -1.33 0.59
C GLY A 33 -20.06 -1.89 1.47
N ILE A 34 -20.69 -2.99 1.08
CA ILE A 34 -21.64 -3.72 1.94
C ILE A 34 -20.89 -4.41 3.07
N LEU A 35 -19.78 -5.09 2.78
CA LEU A 35 -18.97 -5.78 3.79
C LEU A 35 -18.32 -4.80 4.78
N GLU A 36 -17.82 -3.65 4.33
CA GLU A 36 -17.28 -2.61 5.23
C GLU A 36 -18.32 -2.19 6.28
N ARG A 37 -19.53 -1.87 5.81
CA ARG A 37 -20.61 -1.43 6.69
C ARG A 37 -21.13 -2.55 7.59
N LYS A 38 -21.33 -3.76 7.05
CA LYS A 38 -21.86 -4.90 7.82
C LYS A 38 -20.88 -5.41 8.87
N CYS A 39 -19.60 -5.47 8.52
CA CYS A 39 -18.57 -6.06 9.36
C CYS A 39 -17.79 -5.02 10.18
N GLY A 40 -18.01 -3.72 9.96
CA GLY A 40 -17.19 -2.68 10.60
C GLY A 40 -15.72 -2.79 10.21
N ILE A 41 -15.44 -3.27 9.01
CA ILE A 41 -14.09 -3.41 8.47
C ILE A 41 -13.80 -2.26 7.50
N SER A 42 -12.54 -1.96 7.30
CA SER A 42 -12.07 -1.08 6.23
C SER A 42 -11.21 -1.89 5.28
N TRP A 43 -11.46 -1.81 3.97
CA TRP A 43 -10.52 -2.40 3.02
C TRP A 43 -9.22 -1.60 3.04
N PRO A 44 -8.05 -2.26 3.14
CA PRO A 44 -6.80 -1.55 2.94
C PRO A 44 -6.84 -0.93 1.55
N CYS A 45 -6.46 0.35 1.46
CA CYS A 45 -6.14 0.95 0.18
C CYS A 45 -5.13 0.04 -0.52
N LEU A 46 -5.29 -0.19 -1.82
CA LEU A 46 -4.28 -0.87 -2.60
C LEU A 46 -3.02 0.00 -2.55
N GLU A 47 -2.06 -0.40 -1.71
CA GLU A 47 -0.81 0.33 -1.62
C GLU A 47 0.00 0.06 -2.89
N VAL A 48 0.32 1.17 -3.53
CA VAL A 48 0.83 1.22 -4.91
C VAL A 48 2.30 0.80 -5.01
N CYS A 49 3.01 0.72 -3.89
CA CYS A 49 4.46 0.58 -3.89
C CYS A 49 4.99 -0.05 -2.60
N GLU A 50 6.25 -0.50 -2.64
CA GLU A 50 6.99 -0.89 -1.44
C GLU A 50 7.34 0.35 -0.60
N ARG A 51 6.84 0.42 0.63
CA ARG A 51 7.07 1.53 1.56
C ARG A 51 8.50 1.56 2.07
N ASP A 52 9.08 2.75 2.16
CA ASP A 52 10.36 3.01 2.80
C ASP A 52 10.17 3.18 4.31
N LEU A 53 10.14 2.04 5.02
CA LEU A 53 9.99 1.99 6.48
C LEU A 53 11.26 2.38 7.24
N ALA A 54 12.34 2.75 6.54
CA ALA A 54 13.55 3.28 7.16
C ALA A 54 13.47 4.80 7.35
N LYS A 55 12.60 5.49 6.60
CA LYS A 55 12.46 6.96 6.64
C LYS A 55 11.20 7.38 7.38
N CYS A 56 11.22 8.60 7.92
CA CYS A 56 10.03 9.20 8.51
C CYS A 56 8.90 9.31 7.49
N PRO A 57 7.65 9.12 7.93
CA PRO A 57 6.50 9.18 7.04
C PRO A 57 6.26 10.60 6.54
N LYS A 58 5.39 10.73 5.53
CA LYS A 58 4.94 12.00 4.99
C LYS A 58 4.39 12.90 6.10
N ASN A 59 4.71 14.19 6.03
CA ASN A 59 4.36 15.21 7.02
C ASN A 59 5.02 14.98 8.40
N TRP A 60 6.10 14.20 8.48
CA TRP A 60 6.94 14.09 9.66
C TRP A 60 8.35 14.59 9.33
N LEU A 61 8.97 15.26 10.29
CA LEU A 61 10.32 15.80 10.22
C LEU A 61 11.30 14.82 10.84
N THR A 62 12.47 14.67 10.23
CA THR A 62 13.56 13.82 10.72
C THR A 62 14.64 14.67 11.39
N SER A 63 15.01 14.33 12.63
CA SER A 63 16.18 14.90 13.31
C SER A 63 16.88 13.79 14.11
N GLN A 64 18.16 13.53 13.85
CA GLN A 64 18.94 12.50 14.55
C GLN A 64 18.21 11.13 14.63
N ASN A 65 17.63 10.66 13.51
CA ASN A 65 16.83 9.43 13.41
C ASN A 65 15.53 9.40 14.24
N ILE A 66 15.10 10.53 14.78
CA ILE A 66 13.82 10.72 15.43
C ILE A 66 12.85 11.40 14.46
N CYS A 67 11.68 10.79 14.29
CA CYS A 67 10.57 11.36 13.55
C CYS A 67 9.68 12.18 14.48
N THR A 68 9.36 13.40 14.08
CA THR A 68 8.42 14.29 14.79
C THR A 68 7.33 14.78 13.85
N PRO A 69 6.06 14.89 14.28
CA PRO A 69 4.98 15.33 13.41
C PRO A 69 5.18 16.80 13.03
N SER A 70 4.99 17.13 11.74
CA SER A 70 5.01 18.51 11.27
C SER A 70 3.66 19.19 11.48
N SER A 71 3.60 20.51 11.30
CA SER A 71 2.35 21.28 11.34
C SER A 71 1.31 20.85 10.29
N SER A 72 1.74 20.16 9.22
CA SER A 72 0.88 19.65 8.16
C SER A 72 0.29 18.27 8.47
N TYR A 73 0.77 17.59 9.52
CA TYR A 73 0.23 16.30 9.92
C TYR A 73 -1.13 16.49 10.63
N LYS A 74 -2.12 15.67 10.24
CA LYS A 74 -3.51 15.75 10.70
C LYS A 74 -4.02 14.48 11.40
N GLY A 75 -3.13 13.51 11.62
CA GLY A 75 -3.47 12.27 12.30
C GLY A 75 -3.37 12.40 13.83
N ASN A 76 -3.45 11.25 14.50
CA ASN A 76 -3.77 11.18 15.93
C ASN A 76 -2.54 11.09 16.85
N CYS A 77 -1.31 11.22 16.32
CA CYS A 77 -0.06 11.03 17.07
C CYS A 77 0.81 12.29 17.15
N GLY A 78 1.32 12.61 18.35
CA GLY A 78 2.01 13.88 18.60
C GLY A 78 3.49 13.81 19.00
N GLY A 79 3.99 12.63 19.38
CA GLY A 79 5.29 12.49 20.04
C GLY A 79 6.46 12.17 19.09
N PRO A 80 7.71 12.49 19.50
CA PRO A 80 8.91 12.01 18.84
C PRO A 80 8.98 10.48 18.88
N ILE A 81 9.49 9.86 17.82
CA ILE A 81 9.62 8.40 17.73
C ILE A 81 10.86 7.98 16.96
N SER A 82 11.54 6.92 17.42
CA SER A 82 12.66 6.32 16.69
C SER A 82 12.20 5.07 15.95
N LEU A 83 12.38 5.06 14.62
CA LEU A 83 12.05 3.92 13.78
C LEU A 83 13.08 2.80 13.88
N GLU A 84 14.29 3.06 14.37
CA GLU A 84 15.35 2.04 14.49
C GLU A 84 15.02 0.97 15.53
N SER A 85 14.32 1.38 16.59
CA SER A 85 13.88 0.50 17.68
C SER A 85 12.66 -0.38 17.32
N MET A 86 12.10 -0.22 16.13
CA MET A 86 10.86 -0.88 15.73
C MET A 86 11.09 -1.97 14.69
N GLU A 87 10.46 -3.11 14.89
CA GLU A 87 10.30 -4.13 13.87
C GLU A 87 9.37 -3.66 12.75
N MET A 88 9.45 -4.31 11.59
CA MET A 88 8.61 -3.99 10.42
C MET A 88 7.11 -4.02 10.75
N SER A 89 6.66 -5.05 11.47
CA SER A 89 5.28 -5.21 11.93
C SER A 89 4.82 -4.05 12.83
N GLN A 90 5.69 -3.62 13.75
CA GLN A 90 5.42 -2.50 14.65
C GLN A 90 5.31 -1.18 13.89
N LYS A 91 6.16 -0.95 12.87
CA LYS A 91 6.07 0.22 11.99
C LYS A 91 4.75 0.25 11.21
N ILE A 92 4.26 -0.90 10.75
CA ILE A 92 2.96 -0.99 10.06
C ILE A 92 1.80 -0.70 11.01
N LEU A 93 1.81 -1.30 12.21
CA LEU A 93 0.77 -1.05 13.22
C LEU A 93 0.77 0.40 13.68
N TRP A 94 1.95 0.99 13.88
CA TRP A 94 2.11 2.42 14.15
C TRP A 94 1.55 3.26 12.99
N GLY A 95 1.86 2.84 11.76
CA GLY A 95 1.28 3.32 10.51
C GLY A 95 -0.23 3.52 10.56
N MET A 96 -0.91 2.42 10.87
CA MET A 96 -2.37 2.36 10.94
C MET A 96 -2.92 3.16 12.13
N LYS A 97 -2.30 3.03 13.31
CA LYS A 97 -2.74 3.71 14.54
C LYS A 97 -2.65 5.22 14.42
N CYS A 98 -1.62 5.72 13.75
CA CYS A 98 -1.35 7.15 13.64
C CYS A 98 -1.85 7.76 12.33
N ASP A 99 -2.49 7.00 11.45
CA ASP A 99 -2.89 7.47 10.11
C ASP A 99 -1.75 8.21 9.39
N ILE A 100 -0.58 7.59 9.39
CA ILE A 100 0.62 8.11 8.71
C ILE A 100 0.83 7.35 7.41
N HIS A 101 1.50 8.00 6.46
CA HIS A 101 1.84 7.40 5.17
C HIS A 101 3.35 7.40 4.98
N PHE A 102 3.97 6.24 4.93
CA PHE A 102 5.36 6.13 4.48
C PHE A 102 5.45 6.36 2.96
N MET A 103 6.55 6.97 2.52
CA MET A 103 6.81 7.17 1.10
C MET A 103 7.25 5.85 0.44
N CYS A 104 7.10 5.74 -0.88
CA CYS A 104 7.64 4.62 -1.65
C CYS A 104 9.18 4.61 -1.62
N LYS A 105 9.80 3.42 -1.58
CA LYS A 105 11.26 3.26 -1.75
C LYS A 105 11.70 3.75 -3.13
N ASP A 106 10.96 3.36 -4.17
CA ASP A 106 11.22 3.73 -5.56
C ASP A 106 10.37 4.94 -5.94
N SER A 107 10.80 6.14 -5.59
CA SER A 107 10.16 7.39 -6.03
C SER A 107 10.67 7.87 -7.39
N CYS A 108 11.06 6.97 -8.28
CA CYS A 108 11.47 7.34 -9.63
C CYS A 108 10.24 7.49 -10.54
N GLN A 109 10.28 8.43 -11.47
CA GLN A 109 9.22 8.53 -12.48
C GLN A 109 9.31 7.30 -13.39
N LYS A 110 8.29 6.44 -13.35
CA LYS A 110 8.24 5.21 -14.14
C LYS A 110 8.08 5.48 -15.64
N ASP A 111 8.70 4.64 -16.47
CA ASP A 111 8.51 4.65 -17.91
C ASP A 111 7.44 3.65 -18.36
N TYR A 112 6.19 4.10 -18.31
CA TYR A 112 5.02 3.34 -18.75
C TYR A 112 4.91 3.17 -20.28
N TYR A 113 5.84 3.76 -21.06
CA TYR A 113 5.91 3.54 -22.50
C TYR A 113 6.84 2.37 -22.87
N SER A 114 7.58 1.83 -21.89
CA SER A 114 8.41 0.66 -22.11
C SER A 114 7.55 -0.59 -22.41
N LYS A 115 8.10 -1.48 -23.24
CA LYS A 115 7.41 -2.72 -23.63
C LYS A 115 7.28 -3.64 -22.42
N CYS A 116 6.14 -4.31 -22.30
CA CYS A 116 5.94 -5.35 -21.29
C CYS A 116 7.03 -6.44 -21.40
N PRO A 117 7.38 -7.13 -20.29
CA PRO A 117 8.31 -8.24 -20.31
C PRO A 117 7.86 -9.32 -21.30
N LYS A 118 8.79 -9.86 -22.12
CA LYS A 118 8.47 -10.89 -23.14
C LYS A 118 7.94 -12.20 -22.53
N SER A 119 8.27 -12.49 -21.28
CA SER A 119 7.91 -13.72 -20.54
C SER A 119 7.06 -13.41 -19.32
N TYR A 120 5.94 -12.70 -19.53
CA TYR A 120 5.03 -12.32 -18.47
C TYR A 120 4.09 -13.49 -18.10
N ASN A 121 4.20 -13.97 -16.85
CA ASN A 121 3.38 -15.05 -16.29
C ASN A 121 2.51 -14.56 -15.10
N GLY A 122 2.19 -13.27 -15.07
CA GLY A 122 1.36 -12.70 -14.00
C GLY A 122 -0.14 -12.91 -14.23
N PRO A 123 -0.98 -12.38 -13.33
CA PRO A 123 -2.43 -12.64 -13.32
C PRO A 123 -3.23 -11.87 -14.40
N CYS A 124 -2.60 -10.95 -15.13
CA CYS A 124 -3.27 -10.15 -16.17
C CYS A 124 -3.02 -10.69 -17.58
N HIS A 125 -3.60 -10.02 -18.58
CA HIS A 125 -3.28 -10.30 -19.98
C HIS A 125 -1.87 -9.82 -20.32
N SER A 126 -1.18 -10.56 -21.19
CA SER A 126 0.18 -10.25 -21.67
C SER A 126 0.26 -9.00 -22.55
N ILE A 127 -0.88 -8.49 -23.01
CA ILE A 127 -1.01 -7.27 -23.80
C ILE A 127 -1.94 -6.31 -23.05
N ALA A 128 -1.47 -5.09 -22.80
CA ALA A 128 -2.25 -4.04 -22.15
C ALA A 128 -1.97 -2.68 -22.81
N ASN A 129 -3.02 -1.88 -23.00
CA ASN A 129 -2.90 -0.50 -23.46
C ASN A 129 -3.08 0.47 -22.28
N LEU A 130 -1.98 1.10 -21.84
CA LEU A 130 -1.97 2.05 -20.73
C LEU A 130 -2.16 3.51 -21.18
N SER A 131 -2.43 3.79 -22.46
CA SER A 131 -2.54 5.16 -22.98
C SER A 131 -3.67 5.96 -22.32
N PHE A 132 -4.77 5.28 -21.95
CA PHE A 132 -5.93 5.90 -21.30
C PHE A 132 -5.82 5.93 -19.76
N PHE A 133 -4.76 5.36 -19.21
CA PHE A 133 -4.60 5.22 -17.77
C PHE A 133 -3.96 6.51 -17.23
N ASN A 134 -4.55 7.08 -16.18
CA ASN A 134 -3.89 8.13 -15.39
C ASN A 134 -2.75 7.53 -14.55
N GLN A 135 -1.96 8.38 -13.90
CA GLN A 135 -0.79 7.94 -13.11
C GLN A 135 -1.16 6.88 -12.05
N LYS A 136 -2.23 7.12 -11.29
CA LYS A 136 -2.72 6.18 -10.26
C LYS A 136 -3.16 4.84 -10.86
N MET A 137 -3.81 4.87 -12.03
CA MET A 137 -4.23 3.64 -12.71
C MET A 137 -3.02 2.82 -13.19
N LYS A 138 -1.97 3.48 -13.71
CA LYS A 138 -0.74 2.82 -14.15
C LYS A 138 0.01 2.16 -13.00
N GLU A 139 0.08 2.88 -11.89
CA GLU A 139 0.54 2.41 -10.59
C GLU A 139 -0.25 1.18 -10.08
N GLN A 140 -1.58 1.22 -10.12
CA GLN A 140 -2.41 0.07 -9.74
C GLN A 140 -2.21 -1.13 -10.68
N PHE A 141 -1.99 -0.88 -11.97
CA PHE A 141 -1.71 -1.92 -12.95
C PHE A 141 -0.41 -2.68 -12.61
N GLU A 142 0.66 -1.98 -12.19
CA GLU A 142 1.91 -2.63 -11.74
C GLU A 142 1.67 -3.64 -10.62
N VAL A 143 0.88 -3.25 -9.61
CA VAL A 143 0.59 -4.09 -8.45
C VAL A 143 -0.32 -5.24 -8.82
N VAL A 144 -1.47 -4.95 -9.44
CA VAL A 144 -2.49 -5.97 -9.76
C VAL A 144 -1.93 -6.98 -10.75
N CYS A 145 -1.17 -6.52 -11.74
CA CYS A 145 -0.61 -7.38 -12.76
C CYS A 145 0.78 -7.90 -12.39
N ASN A 146 1.36 -7.54 -11.25
CA ASN A 146 2.74 -7.91 -10.92
C ASN A 146 3.74 -7.58 -12.05
N VAL A 147 3.59 -6.38 -12.63
CA VAL A 147 4.46 -5.84 -13.69
C VAL A 147 5.33 -4.77 -13.07
N LYS A 148 6.64 -4.82 -13.28
CA LYS A 148 7.56 -3.77 -12.81
C LYS A 148 8.01 -2.93 -14.00
N TYR A 149 7.63 -1.64 -14.04
CA TYR A 149 8.17 -0.73 -15.05
C TYR A 149 9.54 -0.19 -14.62
N PRO A 150 10.46 0.00 -15.58
CA PRO A 150 11.73 0.66 -15.32
C PRO A 150 11.51 2.13 -14.96
N CYS A 151 12.45 2.70 -14.22
CA CYS A 151 12.54 4.14 -14.05
C CYS A 151 12.87 4.80 -15.39
N LYS A 152 12.30 5.98 -15.66
CA LYS A 152 12.82 6.85 -16.72
C LYS A 152 14.28 7.14 -16.41
N ALA A 153 15.15 6.97 -17.41
CA ALA A 153 16.52 7.44 -17.31
C ALA A 153 16.47 8.96 -17.10
N GLY A 154 16.97 9.43 -15.94
CA GLY A 154 17.17 10.85 -15.70
C GLY A 154 18.19 11.39 -16.71
N LYS A 155 17.91 12.57 -17.26
CA LYS A 155 18.96 13.42 -17.82
C LYS A 155 19.76 14.04 -16.67
#